data_AF-B4N3Q8-F1
#
_entry.id   AF-B4N3Q8-F1
#
_cell.length_a   1.000
_cell.length_b   1.000
_cell.length_c   1.000
_cell.angle_alpha   90.00
_cell.angle_beta   90.00
_cell.angle_gamma   90.00
#
_symmetry.space_group_name_H-M   'P 1'
#
loop_
_entity.id
_entity.type
_entity.pdbx_description
1 polymer ?
#
loop_
_entity_poly.entity_id
_entity_poly.type
_entity_poly.pdbx_seq_one_letter_code
_entity_poly.pdbx_strand_id
1 'polypeptide(L)'
;MFKQNQLHCVPRLVRCFASKPASKPQNVTLAAVGESIAAKGFLRPHKPYAPPPNAGDIVRSLASTLKLSGDQHKFGDLKNKFKFLSACQQEFNHSVPNSQIHEMETISDVIEFYQRSVDTTVPLDALKRADLPENLHIQYEYVRFNPETDTKFNGKTAFPKSSTLVTGLKYRKKYDGHEAKRSWP
;
A
#
# COMPACT_ATOMS: atom_id res chain seq x y z
N MET A 1 -20.86 -51.93 40.75
CA MET A 1 -20.36 -50.55 40.92
C MET A 1 -19.85 -50.06 39.57
N PHE A 2 -20.66 -49.30 38.84
CA PHE A 2 -20.30 -48.70 37.55
C PHE A 2 -20.09 -47.20 37.77
N LYS A 3 -18.86 -46.69 37.53
CA LYS A 3 -18.62 -45.26 37.33
C LYS A 3 -17.61 -45.06 36.20
N GLN A 4 -18.07 -44.26 35.25
CA GLN A 4 -17.52 -43.80 33.99
C GLN A 4 -16.08 -43.26 34.07
N ASN A 5 -15.29 -43.52 33.02
CA ASN A 5 -14.30 -42.56 32.54
C ASN A 5 -14.57 -42.32 31.05
N GLN A 6 -15.33 -41.25 30.79
CA GLN A 6 -15.63 -40.73 29.46
C GLN A 6 -14.36 -40.09 28.90
N LEU A 7 -13.88 -40.60 27.76
CA LEU A 7 -12.91 -39.90 26.93
C LEU A 7 -13.61 -38.69 26.31
N HIS A 8 -13.46 -37.51 26.92
CA HIS A 8 -13.91 -36.26 26.30
C HIS A 8 -12.99 -35.91 25.13
N CYS A 9 -13.45 -36.26 23.93
CA CYS A 9 -12.88 -35.77 22.67
C CYS A 9 -13.23 -34.27 22.56
N VAL A 10 -12.24 -33.38 22.74
CA VAL A 10 -12.45 -31.94 22.53
C VAL A 10 -12.51 -31.71 21.02
N PRO A 11 -13.65 -31.26 20.46
CA PRO A 11 -13.70 -30.95 19.03
C PRO A 11 -12.75 -29.78 18.77
N ARG A 12 -11.73 -30.02 17.93
CA ARG A 12 -10.88 -28.98 17.38
C ARG A 12 -11.77 -28.09 16.51
N LEU A 13 -12.19 -26.96 17.05
CA LEU A 13 -12.88 -25.90 16.31
C LEU A 13 -11.96 -25.45 15.17
N VAL A 14 -12.15 -26.03 13.99
CA VAL A 14 -11.61 -25.50 12.75
C VAL A 14 -12.33 -24.18 12.54
N ARG A 15 -11.66 -23.07 12.86
CA ARG A 15 -12.13 -21.74 12.48
C ARG A 15 -12.07 -21.68 10.96
N CYS A 16 -13.16 -22.04 10.30
CA CYS A 16 -13.37 -21.76 8.89
C CYS A 16 -13.49 -20.24 8.77
N PHE A 17 -12.39 -19.55 8.48
CA PHE A 17 -12.47 -18.20 7.95
C PHE A 17 -13.20 -18.32 6.62
N ALA A 18 -14.46 -17.90 6.57
CA ALA A 18 -15.14 -17.65 5.33
C ALA A 18 -14.42 -16.49 4.63
N SER A 19 -13.36 -16.80 3.88
CA SER A 19 -12.79 -15.86 2.93
C SER A 19 -13.86 -15.64 1.88
N LYS A 20 -14.54 -14.48 1.93
CA LYS A 20 -15.35 -14.02 0.80
C LYS A 20 -14.48 -14.19 -0.45
N PRO A 21 -14.98 -14.83 -1.53
CA PRO A 21 -14.21 -14.90 -2.76
C PRO A 21 -13.85 -13.48 -3.14
N ALA A 22 -12.55 -13.18 -3.20
CA ALA A 22 -12.08 -11.85 -3.54
C ALA A 22 -12.68 -11.51 -4.90
N SER A 23 -13.52 -10.48 -4.95
CA SER A 23 -14.06 -9.96 -6.20
C SER A 23 -12.86 -9.64 -7.08
N LYS A 24 -12.76 -10.29 -8.25
CA LYS A 24 -11.69 -10.03 -9.20
C LYS A 24 -11.71 -8.53 -9.51
N PRO A 25 -10.64 -7.78 -9.21
CA PRO A 25 -10.63 -6.36 -9.51
C PRO A 25 -10.65 -6.22 -11.04
N GLN A 26 -11.74 -5.65 -11.57
CA GLN A 26 -12.05 -5.65 -13.00
C GLN A 26 -11.07 -4.82 -13.86
N ASN A 27 -10.10 -4.12 -13.24
CA ASN A 27 -9.21 -3.16 -13.90
C ASN A 27 -7.72 -3.32 -13.53
N VAL A 28 -7.22 -4.53 -13.24
CA VAL A 28 -5.79 -4.73 -12.95
C VAL A 28 -5.06 -5.22 -14.19
N THR A 29 -4.13 -4.41 -14.69
CA THR A 29 -3.26 -4.78 -15.81
C THR A 29 -2.25 -5.84 -15.38
N LEU A 30 -1.77 -6.65 -16.32
CA LEU A 30 -0.76 -7.67 -16.04
C LEU A 30 0.53 -7.07 -15.46
N ALA A 31 0.90 -5.86 -15.90
CA ALA A 31 1.97 -5.06 -15.33
C ALA A 31 1.72 -4.71 -13.85
N ALA A 32 0.53 -4.24 -13.50
CA ALA A 32 0.17 -3.91 -12.12
C ALA A 32 0.17 -5.16 -11.20
N VAL A 33 -0.19 -6.33 -11.72
CA VAL A 33 -0.03 -7.60 -10.99
C VAL A 33 1.45 -7.92 -10.77
N GLY A 34 2.29 -7.77 -11.80
CA GLY A 34 3.74 -7.95 -11.70
C GLY A 34 4.39 -7.00 -10.69
N GLU A 35 4.02 -5.72 -10.72
CA GLU A 35 4.46 -4.71 -9.76
C GLU A 35 3.99 -5.02 -8.33
N SER A 36 2.74 -5.44 -8.16
CA SER A 36 2.23 -5.88 -6.86
C SER A 36 3.01 -7.09 -6.32
N ILE A 37 3.33 -8.06 -7.18
CA ILE A 37 4.17 -9.22 -6.81
C ILE A 37 5.60 -8.77 -6.48
N ALA A 38 6.19 -7.86 -7.26
CA ALA A 38 7.52 -7.31 -7.02
C ALA A 38 7.58 -6.51 -5.70
N ALA A 39 6.58 -5.67 -5.45
CA ALA A 39 6.36 -4.98 -4.17
C ALA A 39 5.84 -5.92 -3.08
N LYS A 40 5.66 -7.21 -3.40
CA LYS A 40 5.25 -8.29 -2.51
C LYS A 40 3.97 -7.92 -1.72
N GLY A 41 2.99 -7.34 -2.41
CA GLY A 41 1.65 -6.98 -1.94
C GLY A 41 1.59 -5.84 -0.93
N PHE A 42 2.68 -5.09 -0.71
CA PHE A 42 2.71 -4.04 0.31
C PHE A 42 2.04 -2.74 -0.15
N LEU A 43 2.23 -2.39 -1.41
CA LEU A 43 1.61 -1.21 -2.02
C LEU A 43 0.49 -1.64 -2.94
N ARG A 44 -0.62 -0.90 -2.92
CA ARG A 44 -1.58 -0.95 -4.03
C ARG A 44 -0.89 -0.34 -5.25
N PRO A 45 -1.01 -0.95 -6.45
CA PRO A 45 -0.47 -0.37 -7.66
C PRO A 45 -1.29 0.88 -8.02
N HIS A 46 -0.90 2.02 -7.45
CA HIS A 46 -1.36 3.33 -7.88
C HIS A 46 -0.42 3.85 -8.96
N LYS A 47 -0.97 4.60 -9.91
CA LYS A 47 -0.16 5.27 -10.92
C LYS A 47 0.44 6.53 -10.28
N PRO A 48 1.77 6.71 -10.31
CA PRO A 48 2.36 7.97 -9.89
C PRO A 48 1.87 9.09 -10.80
N TYR A 49 1.58 10.25 -10.22
CA TYR A 49 1.12 11.42 -10.96
C TYR A 49 1.92 12.64 -10.53
N ALA A 50 2.59 13.26 -11.50
CA ALA A 50 3.26 14.53 -11.36
C ALA A 50 2.43 15.59 -12.08
N PRO A 51 1.88 16.59 -11.36
CA PRO A 51 1.04 17.61 -11.96
C PRO A 51 1.89 18.50 -12.88
N PRO A 52 1.43 18.81 -14.10
CA PRO A 52 2.11 19.80 -14.93
C PRO A 52 1.97 21.19 -14.28
N PRO A 53 2.95 22.09 -14.45
CA PRO A 53 2.92 23.42 -13.83
C PRO A 53 1.69 24.24 -14.25
N ASN A 54 1.18 24.00 -15.47
CA ASN A 54 0.03 24.69 -16.04
C ASN A 54 -1.27 23.88 -15.92
N ALA A 55 -1.36 22.92 -14.98
CA ALA A 55 -2.53 22.04 -14.83
C ALA A 55 -3.85 22.82 -14.71
N GLY A 56 -3.88 23.88 -13.90
CA GLY A 56 -5.09 24.70 -13.72
C GLY A 56 -5.55 25.40 -14.99
N ASP A 57 -4.61 25.87 -15.82
CA ASP A 57 -4.94 26.58 -17.05
C ASP A 57 -5.44 25.63 -18.14
N ILE A 58 -4.91 24.41 -18.18
CA ILE A 58 -5.41 23.33 -19.03
C ILE A 58 -6.86 22.97 -18.63
N VAL A 59 -7.14 22.83 -17.33
CA VAL A 59 -8.51 22.53 -16.87
C VAL A 59 -9.47 23.68 -17.22
N ARG A 60 -9.05 24.94 -17.08
CA ARG A 60 -9.84 26.12 -17.47
C ARG A 60 -10.09 26.22 -18.97
N SER A 61 -9.12 25.84 -19.81
CA SER A 61 -9.29 25.81 -21.27
C SER A 61 -10.28 24.73 -21.70
N LEU A 62 -10.22 23.55 -21.07
CA LEU A 62 -11.21 22.48 -21.27
C LEU A 62 -12.61 22.92 -20.82
N ALA A 63 -12.74 23.57 -19.67
CA ALA A 63 -14.01 24.09 -19.17
C ALA A 63 -14.64 25.09 -20.17
N SER A 64 -13.82 26.00 -20.69
CA SER A 64 -14.23 26.98 -21.70
C SER A 64 -14.72 26.31 -22.99
N THR A 65 -14.03 25.25 -23.43
CA THR A 65 -14.41 24.44 -24.60
C THR A 65 -15.78 23.78 -24.43
N LEU A 66 -16.11 23.33 -23.22
CA LEU A 66 -17.40 22.75 -22.87
C LEU A 66 -18.47 23.79 -22.48
N LYS A 67 -18.17 25.09 -22.61
CA LYS A 67 -19.05 26.22 -22.23
C LYS A 67 -19.43 26.24 -20.75
N LEU A 68 -18.61 25.66 -19.88
CA LEU A 68 -18.76 25.72 -18.43
C LEU A 68 -18.01 26.96 -17.95
N SER A 69 -18.72 28.05 -17.71
CA SER A 69 -18.09 29.34 -17.38
C SER A 69 -17.98 29.56 -15.87
N GLY A 70 -16.74 29.73 -15.40
CA GLY A 70 -16.40 30.15 -14.04
C GLY A 70 -15.87 29.04 -13.14
N ASP A 71 -14.82 29.34 -12.36
CA ASP A 71 -14.15 28.37 -11.48
C ASP A 71 -15.11 27.80 -10.40
N GLN A 72 -16.12 28.59 -10.01
CA GLN A 72 -17.16 28.21 -9.03
C GLN A 72 -18.41 27.60 -9.68
N HIS A 73 -18.37 27.26 -10.97
CA HIS A 73 -19.50 26.65 -11.64
C HIS A 73 -19.78 25.24 -11.09
N LYS A 74 -20.97 25.05 -10.52
CA LYS A 74 -21.41 23.74 -10.02
C LYS A 74 -21.91 22.85 -11.16
N PHE A 75 -21.49 21.59 -11.16
CA PHE A 75 -21.98 20.60 -12.12
C PHE A 75 -23.43 20.18 -11.80
N GLY A 76 -24.41 20.82 -12.45
CA GLY A 76 -25.82 20.44 -12.32
C GLY A 76 -26.21 19.19 -13.13
N ASP A 77 -25.57 18.97 -14.28
CA ASP A 77 -25.85 17.82 -15.15
C ASP A 77 -24.73 16.78 -15.09
N LEU A 78 -25.11 15.54 -14.80
CA LEU A 78 -24.21 14.38 -14.72
C LEU A 78 -23.54 14.09 -16.06
N LYS A 79 -24.21 14.32 -17.19
CA LYS A 79 -23.63 14.08 -18.52
C LYS A 79 -22.49 15.05 -18.82
N ASN A 80 -22.68 16.32 -18.50
CA ASN A 80 -21.66 17.35 -18.66
C ASN A 80 -20.46 17.09 -17.75
N LYS A 81 -20.71 16.71 -16.48
CA LYS A 81 -19.66 16.29 -15.54
C LYS A 81 -18.84 15.12 -16.08
N PHE A 82 -19.50 14.07 -16.57
CA PHE A 82 -18.83 12.90 -17.14
C PHE A 82 -17.98 13.27 -18.36
N LYS A 83 -18.52 14.07 -19.28
CA LYS A 83 -17.79 14.51 -20.48
C LYS A 83 -16.55 15.34 -20.12
N PHE A 84 -16.70 16.25 -19.15
CA PHE A 84 -15.61 17.09 -18.66
C PHE A 84 -14.49 16.27 -17.99
N LEU A 85 -14.83 15.38 -17.06
CA LEU A 85 -13.86 14.52 -16.39
C LEU A 85 -13.18 13.56 -17.36
N SER A 86 -13.90 13.08 -18.38
CA SER A 86 -13.33 12.22 -19.43
C SER A 86 -12.30 12.98 -20.28
N ALA A 87 -12.56 14.25 -20.62
CA ALA A 87 -11.60 15.08 -21.33
C ALA A 87 -10.35 15.36 -20.48
N CYS A 88 -10.52 15.68 -19.19
CA CYS A 88 -9.41 15.86 -18.26
C CYS A 88 -8.56 14.58 -18.13
N GLN A 89 -9.22 13.41 -18.06
CA GLN A 89 -8.52 12.12 -18.02
C GLN A 89 -7.65 11.88 -19.27
N GLN A 90 -8.12 12.30 -20.45
CA GLN A 90 -7.36 12.14 -21.69
C GLN A 90 -6.11 13.04 -21.72
N GLU A 91 -6.24 14.30 -21.29
CA GLU A 91 -5.11 15.23 -21.23
C GLU A 91 -4.06 14.82 -20.18
N PHE A 92 -4.48 14.54 -18.95
CA PHE A 92 -3.55 14.27 -17.85
C PHE A 92 -3.14 12.79 -17.73
N ASN A 93 -3.76 11.89 -18.50
CA ASN A 93 -3.64 10.44 -18.34
C ASN A 93 -3.92 9.96 -16.89
N HIS A 94 -4.68 10.75 -16.13
CA HIS A 94 -4.99 10.54 -14.72
C HIS A 94 -6.51 10.67 -14.50
N SER A 95 -7.11 9.62 -13.96
CA SER A 95 -8.56 9.51 -13.79
C SER A 95 -8.95 9.69 -12.34
N VAL A 96 -10.06 10.39 -12.10
CA VAL A 96 -10.62 10.59 -10.76
C VAL A 96 -11.21 9.27 -10.26
N PRO A 97 -10.82 8.78 -9.07
CA PRO A 97 -11.36 7.53 -8.52
C PRO A 97 -12.83 7.71 -8.11
N ASN A 98 -13.62 6.63 -8.23
CA ASN A 98 -15.06 6.64 -7.91
C ASN A 98 -15.37 7.19 -6.51
N SER A 99 -14.49 6.96 -5.54
CA SER A 99 -14.63 7.48 -4.18
C SER A 99 -14.60 9.01 -4.10
N GLN A 100 -13.93 9.69 -5.02
CA GLN A 100 -13.75 11.15 -5.01
C GLN A 100 -14.61 11.88 -6.06
N ILE A 101 -15.29 11.15 -6.95
CA ILE A 101 -16.17 11.77 -7.97
C ILE A 101 -17.25 12.65 -7.32
N HIS A 102 -17.78 12.27 -6.16
CA HIS A 102 -18.81 13.02 -5.47
C HIS A 102 -18.30 14.34 -4.88
N GLU A 103 -17.01 14.43 -4.54
CA GLU A 103 -16.36 15.63 -3.99
C GLU A 103 -16.12 16.70 -5.07
N MET A 104 -16.10 16.30 -6.36
CA MET A 104 -15.92 17.20 -7.50
C MET A 104 -17.23 17.94 -7.84
N GLU A 105 -17.64 18.91 -7.02
CA GLU A 105 -18.85 19.71 -7.26
C GLU A 105 -18.62 20.87 -8.22
N THR A 106 -17.44 21.50 -8.13
CA THR A 106 -17.06 22.69 -8.88
C THR A 106 -15.83 22.43 -9.76
N ILE A 107 -15.57 23.35 -10.68
CA ILE A 107 -14.36 23.31 -11.52
C ILE A 107 -13.11 23.54 -10.65
N SER A 108 -13.21 24.39 -9.61
CA SER A 108 -12.16 24.61 -8.62
C SER A 108 -11.71 23.31 -7.95
N ASP A 109 -12.65 22.46 -7.53
CA ASP A 109 -12.33 21.16 -6.90
C ASP A 109 -11.52 20.26 -7.84
N VAL A 110 -11.86 20.28 -9.14
CA VAL A 110 -11.15 19.53 -10.17
C VAL A 110 -9.74 20.09 -10.41
N ILE A 111 -9.59 21.41 -10.39
CA ILE A 111 -8.27 22.06 -10.49
C ILE A 111 -7.39 21.64 -9.31
N GLU A 112 -7.91 21.72 -8.08
CA GLU A 112 -7.18 21.31 -6.87
C GLU A 112 -6.77 19.83 -6.92
N PHE A 113 -7.65 18.96 -7.44
CA PHE A 113 -7.36 17.55 -7.63
C PHE A 113 -6.19 17.33 -8.59
N TYR A 114 -6.20 17.95 -9.77
CA TYR A 114 -5.14 17.79 -10.76
C TYR A 114 -3.85 18.56 -10.44
N GLN A 115 -3.88 19.48 -9.48
CA GLN A 115 -2.67 20.11 -8.94
C GLN A 115 -1.98 19.25 -7.86
N ARG A 116 -2.67 18.26 -7.30
CA ARG A 116 -2.12 17.40 -6.24
C ARG A 116 -1.26 16.29 -6.85
N SER A 117 -0.01 16.19 -6.40
CA SER A 117 0.87 15.07 -6.76
C SER A 117 0.45 13.77 -6.06
N VAL A 118 0.70 12.65 -6.72
CA VAL A 118 0.49 11.31 -6.17
C VAL A 118 1.81 10.55 -6.20
N ASP A 119 2.43 10.42 -5.03
CA ASP A 119 3.65 9.66 -4.84
C ASP A 119 3.35 8.22 -4.42
N THR A 120 4.00 7.26 -5.08
CA THR A 120 3.86 5.83 -4.78
C THR A 120 4.99 5.30 -3.90
N THR A 121 5.93 6.15 -3.51
CA THR A 121 7.09 5.76 -2.69
C THR A 121 6.68 5.46 -1.26
N VAL A 122 7.20 4.35 -0.71
CA VAL A 122 7.00 4.00 0.70
C VAL A 122 7.60 5.09 1.59
N PRO A 123 6.97 5.48 2.71
CA PRO A 123 7.51 6.51 3.60
C PRO A 123 8.94 6.22 4.08
N LEU A 124 9.26 4.95 4.38
CA LEU A 124 10.61 4.55 4.78
C LEU A 124 11.64 4.77 3.65
N ASP A 125 11.24 4.55 2.40
CA ASP A 125 12.13 4.78 1.25
C ASP A 125 12.24 6.28 0.90
N ALA A 126 11.21 7.07 1.19
CA ALA A 126 11.29 8.53 1.12
C ALA A 126 12.29 9.08 2.14
N LEU A 127 12.27 8.57 3.38
CA LEU A 127 13.22 8.96 4.44
C LEU A 127 14.67 8.66 4.07
N LYS A 128 14.95 7.58 3.32
CA LYS A 128 16.31 7.28 2.83
C LYS A 128 16.91 8.38 1.94
N ARG A 129 16.05 9.13 1.25
CA ARG A 129 16.46 10.19 0.30
C ARG A 129 16.51 11.57 0.95
N ALA A 130 15.91 11.71 2.13
CA ALA A 130 15.89 12.96 2.86
C ALA A 130 17.20 13.12 3.66
N ASP A 131 17.61 14.36 3.90
CA ASP A 131 18.71 14.66 4.80
C ASP A 131 18.22 14.49 6.24
N LEU A 132 18.73 13.45 6.90
CA LEU A 132 18.40 13.19 8.31
C LEU A 132 19.23 14.11 9.21
N PRO A 133 18.66 14.59 10.33
CA PRO A 133 19.44 15.24 11.39
C PRO A 133 20.59 14.35 11.87
N GLU A 134 21.73 14.94 12.23
CA GLU A 134 22.95 14.20 12.61
C GLU A 134 22.75 13.21 13.77
N ASN A 135 21.80 13.51 14.67
CA ASN A 135 21.48 12.66 15.81
C ASN A 135 20.47 11.53 15.50
N LEU A 136 19.98 11.44 14.25
CA LEU A 136 19.01 10.44 13.85
C LEU A 136 19.63 9.40 12.90
N HIS A 137 19.80 8.18 13.40
CA HIS A 137 20.25 7.04 12.60
C HIS A 137 19.14 5.99 12.48
N ILE A 138 18.63 5.81 11.26
CA ILE A 138 17.60 4.82 10.96
C ILE A 138 18.24 3.56 10.37
N GLN A 139 17.92 2.41 10.94
CA GLN A 139 18.28 1.11 10.36
C GLN A 139 17.19 0.67 9.39
N TYR A 140 17.48 0.79 8.08
CA TYR A 140 16.51 0.47 7.03
C TYR A 140 16.35 -1.02 6.74
N GLU A 141 17.44 -1.78 6.90
CA GLU A 141 17.46 -3.23 6.76
C GLU A 141 17.11 -3.87 8.10
N TYR A 142 16.29 -4.92 8.07
CA TYR A 142 15.94 -5.64 9.29
C TYR A 142 17.12 -6.52 9.72
N VAL A 143 17.81 -6.14 10.80
CA VAL A 143 18.90 -6.94 11.37
C VAL A 143 18.31 -7.98 12.31
N ARG A 144 18.43 -9.26 11.95
CA ARG A 144 18.10 -10.39 12.82
C ARG A 144 19.36 -10.82 13.56
N PHE A 145 19.21 -11.13 14.85
CA PHE A 145 20.26 -11.82 15.57
C PHE A 145 20.48 -13.21 14.96
N ASN A 146 21.72 -13.48 14.56
CA ASN A 146 22.20 -14.79 14.14
C ASN A 146 23.54 -15.02 14.86
N PRO A 147 23.66 -16.05 15.71
CA PRO A 147 24.84 -16.26 16.54
C PRO A 147 26.12 -16.53 15.74
N GLU A 148 26.02 -16.95 14.47
CA GLU A 148 27.18 -17.23 13.63
C GLU A 148 27.73 -15.98 12.93
N THR A 149 26.84 -15.04 12.56
CA THR A 149 27.20 -13.86 11.76
C THR A 149 27.27 -12.58 12.60
N ASP A 150 26.57 -12.51 13.73
CA ASP A 150 26.50 -11.32 14.56
C ASP A 150 27.65 -11.28 15.59
N THR A 151 28.62 -10.40 15.35
CA THR A 151 29.77 -10.20 16.24
C THR A 151 29.42 -9.34 17.46
N LYS A 152 28.23 -8.72 17.52
CA LYS A 152 27.84 -7.87 18.65
C LYS A 152 27.67 -8.72 19.91
N PHE A 153 28.15 -8.20 21.04
CA PHE A 153 28.08 -8.85 22.36
C PHE A 153 28.69 -10.27 22.41
N ASN A 154 29.72 -10.53 21.59
CA ASN A 154 30.37 -11.84 21.46
C ASN A 154 29.39 -12.97 21.09
N GLY A 155 28.39 -12.67 20.25
CA GLY A 155 27.38 -13.64 19.81
C GLY A 155 26.43 -14.08 20.93
N LYS A 156 26.37 -13.34 22.05
CA LYS A 156 25.44 -13.62 23.15
C LYS A 156 24.14 -12.84 22.95
N THR A 157 23.03 -13.57 22.86
CA THR A 157 21.68 -12.98 22.80
C THR A 157 21.09 -12.82 24.20
N ALA A 158 20.28 -11.77 24.39
CA ALA A 158 19.47 -11.57 25.59
C ALA A 158 18.37 -12.64 25.77
N PHE A 159 18.04 -13.36 24.70
CA PHE A 159 17.01 -14.40 24.68
C PHE A 159 17.62 -15.76 24.32
N PRO A 160 18.32 -16.43 25.25
CA PRO A 160 18.83 -17.76 25.00
C PRO A 160 17.67 -18.74 24.73
N LYS A 161 17.86 -19.64 23.75
CA LYS A 161 16.87 -20.65 23.31
C LYS A 161 15.66 -20.13 22.53
N SER A 162 15.59 -18.82 22.21
CA SER A 162 14.57 -18.32 21.28
C SER A 162 15.04 -18.43 19.84
N SER A 163 14.26 -19.08 18.97
CA SER A 163 14.54 -19.15 17.54
C SER A 163 14.07 -17.89 16.82
N THR A 164 14.90 -17.30 15.96
CA THR A 164 14.56 -16.17 15.10
C THR A 164 13.98 -16.68 13.78
N LEU A 165 12.78 -17.28 13.83
CA LEU A 165 12.15 -17.87 12.64
C LEU A 165 11.57 -16.79 11.72
N VAL A 166 11.79 -16.95 10.42
CA VAL A 166 11.16 -16.12 9.39
C VAL A 166 9.93 -16.86 8.87
N THR A 167 8.77 -16.58 9.45
CA THR A 167 7.53 -17.31 9.15
C THR A 167 6.93 -16.93 7.79
N GLY A 168 7.13 -15.70 7.32
CA GLY A 168 6.56 -15.24 6.05
C GLY A 168 7.33 -15.75 4.84
N LEU A 169 6.66 -16.41 3.90
CA LEU A 169 7.25 -16.90 2.62
C LEU A 169 8.01 -15.80 1.86
N LYS A 170 7.45 -14.57 1.88
CA LYS A 170 8.03 -13.34 1.31
C LYS A 170 9.40 -12.98 1.88
N TYR A 171 9.56 -13.19 3.19
CA TYR A 171 10.71 -12.74 3.97
C TYR A 171 11.72 -13.86 4.17
N ARG A 172 11.29 -15.12 4.12
CA ARG A 172 12.15 -16.30 4.26
C ARG A 172 13.25 -16.38 3.19
N LYS A 173 13.04 -15.77 2.02
CA LYS A 173 14.07 -15.61 0.98
C LYS A 173 14.99 -14.41 1.18
N LYS A 174 14.54 -13.37 1.88
CA LYS A 174 15.31 -12.13 2.06
C LYS A 174 16.18 -12.18 3.32
N TYR A 175 15.68 -12.83 4.36
CA TYR A 175 16.33 -12.90 5.67
C TYR A 175 16.53 -14.35 6.07
N ASP A 176 17.71 -14.64 6.59
CA ASP A 176 18.00 -15.94 7.17
C ASP A 176 17.33 -16.06 8.54
N GLY A 177 16.68 -17.21 8.75
CA GLY A 177 16.18 -17.58 10.06
C GLY A 177 17.24 -18.36 10.81
N HIS A 178 17.23 -18.26 12.14
CA HIS A 178 18.08 -19.08 12.99
C HIS A 178 17.21 -19.90 13.94
N GLU A 179 17.51 -21.20 14.06
CA GLU A 179 16.86 -22.10 15.00
C GLU A 179 17.78 -22.40 16.17
N ALA A 180 17.38 -21.95 17.37
CA ALA A 180 18.16 -22.13 18.57
C ALA A 180 18.01 -23.57 19.11
N LYS A 181 19.10 -24.14 19.62
CA LYS A 181 19.06 -25.43 20.32
C LYS A 181 18.18 -25.32 21.56
N ARG A 182 17.16 -26.17 21.64
CA ARG A 182 16.21 -26.24 22.78
C ARG A 182 16.65 -27.17 23.90
N SER A 183 17.59 -28.07 23.61
CA SER A 183 18.14 -28.96 24.62
C SER A 183 18.97 -28.18 25.64
N TRP A 184 18.88 -28.58 26.90
CA TRP A 184 19.89 -28.20 27.89
C TRP A 184 21.24 -28.86 27.54
N PRO A 185 22.38 -28.24 27.87
CA PRO A 185 23.63 -28.99 27.96
C PRO A 185 23.51 -30.16 28.95
#